data_AF-A0A0R2S558-F1
#
_entry.id   AF-A0A0R2S558-F1
#
_cell.length_a   1.000
_cell.length_b   1.000
_cell.length_c   1.000
_cell.angle_alpha   90.00
_cell.angle_beta   90.00
_cell.angle_gamma   90.00
#
_symmetry.space_group_name_H-M   'P 1'
#
loop_
_entity.id
_entity.type
_entity.pdbx_description
1 polymer ?
#
loop_
_entity_poly.entity_id
_entity_poly.type
_entity_poly.pdbx_seq_one_letter_code
_entity_poly.pdbx_strand_id
1 'polypeptide(L)'
;MADRVGLNEYRLKAGFKEVYGNTVYGYVMDTRLNHARRMLDQGRLSVNEVAFEIGYQNPSHFIAAFKRKFGVTPKKYTKAEAN
;
A
#
# COMPACT_ATOMS: atom_id res chain seq x y z
N MET A 1 11.92 -26.63 -8.14
CA MET A 1 12.67 -25.39 -8.47
C MET A 1 11.79 -24.57 -9.40
N ALA A 2 11.60 -23.29 -9.08
CA ALA A 2 11.01 -22.22 -9.91
C ALA A 2 9.66 -22.51 -10.61
N ASP A 3 8.56 -21.98 -10.06
CA ASP A 3 7.65 -21.12 -10.84
C ASP A 3 6.81 -20.29 -9.85
N ARG A 4 7.54 -19.45 -9.10
CA ARG A 4 6.95 -18.36 -8.34
C ARG A 4 6.65 -17.26 -9.36
N VAL A 5 5.47 -16.65 -9.25
CA VAL A 5 5.18 -15.31 -9.80
C VAL A 5 4.85 -15.23 -11.31
N GLY A 6 3.91 -16.03 -11.82
CA GLY A 6 3.47 -15.92 -13.23
C GLY A 6 1.98 -15.65 -13.49
N LEU A 7 1.08 -15.90 -12.52
CA LEU A 7 -0.34 -16.15 -12.84
C LEU A 7 -1.37 -15.10 -12.36
N ASN A 8 -1.02 -14.07 -11.60
CA ASN A 8 -2.06 -13.18 -11.04
C ASN A 8 -1.90 -11.68 -11.30
N GLU A 9 -0.88 -11.30 -12.05
CA GLU A 9 -0.68 -9.91 -12.50
C GLU A 9 -1.77 -9.48 -13.51
N TYR A 10 -2.47 -10.42 -14.15
CA TYR A 10 -3.54 -10.14 -15.11
C TYR A 10 -4.93 -10.00 -14.46
N ARG A 11 -5.28 -10.81 -13.44
CA ARG A 11 -6.58 -10.67 -12.73
C ARG A 11 -6.60 -9.43 -11.83
N LEU A 12 -5.44 -9.01 -11.33
CA LEU A 12 -5.30 -7.77 -10.57
C LEU A 12 -5.54 -6.53 -11.46
N LYS A 13 -5.12 -6.55 -12.73
CA LYS A 13 -5.30 -5.46 -13.70
C LYS A 13 -6.76 -5.25 -14.15
N ALA A 14 -7.59 -6.30 -14.16
CA ALA A 14 -9.02 -6.20 -14.47
C ALA A 14 -9.86 -5.75 -13.26
N GLY A 15 -9.56 -6.24 -12.05
CA GLY A 15 -10.24 -5.81 -10.81
C GLY A 15 -9.90 -4.38 -10.36
N PHE A 16 -8.78 -3.82 -10.83
CA PHE A 16 -8.35 -2.46 -10.52
C PHE A 16 -8.95 -1.35 -11.41
N LYS A 17 -9.70 -1.68 -12.46
CA LYS A 17 -10.38 -0.66 -13.28
C LYS A 17 -11.71 -0.22 -12.66
N GLU A 18 -12.25 -1.02 -11.75
CA GLU A 18 -13.38 -0.72 -10.85
C GLU A 18 -12.93 0.02 -9.56
N VAL A 19 -11.62 0.18 -9.35
CA VAL A 19 -11.03 0.42 -8.02
C VAL A 19 -11.30 1.80 -7.40
N TYR A 20 -12.03 2.72 -8.04
CA TYR A 20 -12.26 4.06 -7.46
C TYR A 20 -13.62 4.69 -7.72
N GLY A 21 -14.67 3.90 -7.95
CA GLY A 21 -16.03 4.38 -8.21
C GLY A 21 -16.97 4.54 -6.99
N ASN A 22 -16.48 4.62 -5.75
CA ASN A 22 -17.23 4.51 -4.48
C ASN A 22 -17.76 3.10 -4.16
N THR A 23 -16.87 2.16 -3.84
CA THR A 23 -17.24 0.87 -3.22
C THR A 23 -16.57 0.71 -1.85
N VAL A 24 -17.17 -0.10 -0.97
CA VAL A 24 -16.75 -0.37 0.43
C VAL A 24 -15.24 -0.63 0.57
N TYR A 25 -14.62 -1.22 -0.45
CA TYR A 25 -13.19 -1.49 -0.48
C TYR A 25 -12.33 -0.21 -0.41
N GLY A 26 -12.77 0.88 -1.05
CA GLY A 26 -12.08 2.17 -1.01
C GLY A 26 -12.06 2.78 0.39
N TYR A 27 -13.17 2.70 1.13
CA TYR A 27 -13.26 3.21 2.51
C TYR A 27 -12.41 2.38 3.49
N VAL A 28 -12.42 1.05 3.34
CA VAL A 28 -11.57 0.16 4.15
C VAL A 28 -10.09 0.42 3.84
N MET A 29 -9.73 0.62 2.57
CA MET A 29 -8.35 0.96 2.21
C MET A 29 -7.93 2.33 2.68
N ASP A 30 -8.84 3.30 2.70
CA ASP A 30 -8.58 4.61 3.29
C ASP A 30 -8.18 4.46 4.77
N THR A 31 -8.98 3.72 5.53
CA THR A 31 -8.72 3.42 6.94
C THR A 31 -7.39 2.69 7.14
N ARG A 32 -7.11 1.68 6.31
CA ARG A 32 -5.85 0.92 6.34
C ARG A 32 -4.63 1.79 6.01
N LEU A 33 -4.73 2.71 5.07
CA LEU A 33 -3.66 3.65 4.74
C LEU A 33 -3.39 4.63 5.89
N ASN A 34 -4.43 5.04 6.64
CA ASN A 34 -4.23 5.82 7.87
C ASN A 34 -3.51 5.01 8.95
N HIS A 35 -3.84 3.71 9.09
CA HIS A 35 -3.11 2.82 10.00
C HIS A 35 -1.64 2.65 9.55
N ALA A 36 -1.41 2.45 8.26
CA ALA A 36 -0.07 2.36 7.66
C ALA A 36 0.78 3.58 8.00
N ARG A 37 0.20 4.79 7.91
CA ARG A 37 0.87 6.04 8.28
C ARG A 37 1.33 6.01 9.75
N ARG A 38 0.48 5.59 10.68
CA ARG A 38 0.85 5.48 12.10
C ARG A 38 1.95 4.45 12.35
N MET A 39 1.94 3.34 11.62
CA MET A 39 2.99 2.32 11.73
C MET A 39 4.34 2.83 11.20
N LEU A 40 4.30 3.63 10.12
CA LEU A 40 5.49 4.30 9.58
C LEU A 40 6.03 5.37 10.53
N ASP A 41 5.14 6.13 11.18
CA ASP A 41 5.47 7.15 12.19
C ASP A 41 6.18 6.55 13.41
N GLN A 42 5.74 5.37 13.86
CA GLN A 42 6.42 4.63 14.94
C GLN A 42 7.84 4.17 14.57
N GLY A 43 8.21 4.15 13.29
CA GLY A 43 9.54 3.76 12.81
C GLY A 43 9.94 2.30 13.07
N ARG A 44 9.00 1.45 13.53
CA ARG A 44 9.29 0.05 13.89
C ARG A 44 9.30 -0.90 12.71
N LEU A 45 8.58 -0.57 11.64
CA LEU A 45 8.38 -1.41 10.48
C LEU A 45 8.90 -0.73 9.22
N SER A 46 9.53 -1.50 8.34
CA SER A 46 9.89 -1.01 7.02
C SER A 46 8.66 -0.77 6.15
N VAL A 47 8.82 0.06 5.11
CA VAL A 47 7.76 0.35 4.12
C VAL A 47 7.18 -0.94 3.51
N ASN A 48 7.99 -1.98 3.33
CA ASN A 48 7.53 -3.26 2.79
C ASN A 48 6.72 -4.03 3.83
N GLU A 49 7.18 -4.11 5.07
CA GLU A 49 6.44 -4.77 6.15
C GLU A 49 5.07 -4.12 6.39
N VAL A 50 5.03 -2.79 6.42
CA VAL A 50 3.78 -2.03 6.50
C VAL A 50 2.84 -2.36 5.34
N ALA A 51 3.37 -2.52 4.13
CA ALA A 51 2.55 -2.89 2.98
C ALA A 51 1.90 -4.27 3.17
N PHE A 52 2.67 -5.26 3.63
CA PHE A 52 2.16 -6.61 3.89
C PHE A 52 1.17 -6.63 5.05
N GLU A 53 1.44 -5.88 6.12
CA GLU A 53 0.60 -5.83 7.32
C GLU A 53 -0.80 -5.28 7.05
N ILE A 54 -0.92 -4.28 6.17
CA ILE A 54 -2.23 -3.74 5.78
C ILE A 54 -2.89 -4.50 4.62
N GLY A 55 -2.26 -5.59 4.15
CA GLY A 55 -2.82 -6.53 3.18
C GLY A 55 -2.46 -6.30 1.71
N TYR A 56 -1.39 -5.55 1.39
CA TYR A 56 -0.84 -5.50 0.04
C TYR A 56 0.14 -6.65 -0.18
N GLN A 57 -0.08 -7.44 -1.23
CA GLN A 57 0.88 -8.46 -1.67
C GLN A 57 2.08 -7.88 -2.43
N ASN A 58 1.95 -6.66 -2.95
CA ASN A 58 3.00 -5.95 -3.66
C ASN A 58 3.21 -4.56 -3.05
N PRO A 59 4.38 -4.29 -2.44
CA PRO A 59 4.71 -3.00 -1.84
C PRO A 59 4.62 -1.82 -2.81
N SER A 60 4.83 -2.04 -4.11
CA SER A 60 4.74 -0.99 -5.13
C SER A 60 3.32 -0.42 -5.23
N HIS A 61 2.30 -1.26 -5.09
CA HIS A 61 0.90 -0.83 -5.10
C HIS A 61 0.54 -0.04 -3.84
N PHE A 62 1.05 -0.47 -2.68
CA PHE A 62 0.94 0.31 -1.45
C PHE A 62 1.57 1.69 -1.60
N ILE A 63 2.80 1.78 -2.12
CA ILE A 63 3.51 3.04 -2.33
C ILE A 63 2.72 4.00 -3.21
N ALA A 64 2.13 3.49 -4.30
CA ALA A 64 1.30 4.29 -5.19
C ALA A 64 0.02 4.79 -4.49
N ALA A 65 -0.68 3.93 -3.77
CA ALA A 65 -1.90 4.28 -3.04
C ALA A 65 -1.62 5.28 -1.90
N PHE A 66 -0.55 5.05 -1.13
CA PHE A 66 -0.09 5.92 -0.06
C PHE A 66 0.28 7.31 -0.61
N LYS A 67 1.06 7.38 -1.69
CA LYS A 67 1.41 8.65 -2.34
C LYS A 67 0.17 9.39 -2.83
N ARG A 68 -0.81 8.67 -3.39
CA ARG A 68 -2.04 9.29 -3.89
C ARG A 68 -2.89 9.90 -2.77
N LYS A 69 -2.88 9.27 -1.59
CA LYS A 69 -3.63 9.75 -0.42
C LYS A 69 -2.91 10.85 0.37
N PHE A 70 -1.60 10.70 0.60
CA PHE A 70 -0.82 11.59 1.47
C PHE A 70 0.11 12.55 0.72
N GLY A 71 0.13 12.52 -0.61
CA GLY A 71 0.97 13.36 -1.46
C GLY A 71 2.46 12.97 -1.50
N VAL A 72 2.92 12.13 -0.58
CA VAL A 72 4.33 11.72 -0.44
C VAL A 72 4.48 10.20 -0.42
N THR A 73 5.62 9.68 -0.85
CA THR A 73 5.89 8.24 -0.75
C THR A 73 6.16 7.85 0.71
N PRO A 74 5.79 6.63 1.13
CA PRO A 74 6.00 6.18 2.51
C PRO A 74 7.48 6.21 2.93
N LYS A 75 8.41 5.94 2.00
CA LYS A 75 9.86 6.07 2.23
C LYS A 75 10.32 7.51 2.47
N LYS A 76 9.69 8.49 1.82
CA LYS A 76 9.97 9.91 2.08
C LYS A 76 9.31 10.37 3.38
N TYR A 77 8.10 9.87 3.66
CA TYR A 77 7.35 10.14 4.88
C TYR A 77 8.15 9.75 6.13
N THR A 78 8.62 8.49 6.21
CA THR A 78 9.42 8.01 7.36
C THR A 78 10.73 8.76 7.55
N LYS A 79 11.32 9.27 6.46
CA LYS A 79 12.60 9.99 6.50
C LYS A 79 12.43 11.47 6.88
N ALA A 80 11.23 12.03 6.68
CA ALA A 80 10.94 13.43 6.96
C ALA A 80 10.62 13.68 8.45
N GLU A 81 10.03 12.70 9.15
CA GLU A 81 9.71 12.82 10.59
C GLU A 81 10.85 12.39 11.52
N ALA A 82 11.95 11.85 10.98
CA ALA A 82 13.15 11.52 11.76
C ALA A 82 14.06 12.74 12.02
N ASN A 83 13.51 13.96 12.08
CA ASN A 83 14.23 15.20 12.38
C ASN A 83 13.63 15.89 13.61
#